data_AF-A0A6N3EJH1-F1
#
_entry.id   AF-A0A6N3EJH1-F1
#
_cell.length_a   1.000
_cell.length_b   1.000
_cell.length_c   1.000
_cell.angle_alpha   90.00
_cell.angle_beta   90.00
_cell.angle_gamma   90.00
#
_symmetry.space_group_name_H-M   'P 1'
#
loop_
_entity.id
_entity.type
_entity.pdbx_description
1 polymer ?
#
loop_
_entity_poly.entity_id
_entity_poly.type
_entity_poly.pdbx_seq_one_letter_code
_entity_poly.pdbx_strand_id
1 'polypeptide(L)'
;MSNEKNMQRKWDREEVIILVTEYYKNRNLSAEKIDESYHRISKFLRQREELCTGKSVSDMFRNYAGIRMQSARIRCLDSESNLHGMQGTRLQKEIVKEFLQDPALMYAEAETIYKKYSRE
;
A
#
# COMPACT_ATOMS: atom_id res chain seq x y z
N MET A 1 30.02 8.13 -15.40
CA MET A 1 28.60 8.02 -15.85
C MET A 1 27.84 7.27 -14.78
N SER A 2 27.11 8.02 -13.96
CA SER A 2 26.60 7.58 -12.66
C SER A 2 25.58 6.44 -12.82
N ASN A 3 25.78 5.38 -12.04
CA ASN A 3 24.99 4.16 -12.04
C ASN A 3 23.65 4.40 -11.29
N GLU A 4 22.89 5.44 -11.66
CA GLU A 4 21.59 5.80 -11.10
C GLU A 4 20.48 4.88 -11.63
N LYS A 5 20.75 3.57 -11.72
CA LYS A 5 19.69 2.58 -11.94
C LYS A 5 18.86 2.46 -10.67
N ASN A 6 17.92 3.39 -10.54
CA ASN A 6 16.56 3.09 -10.09
C ASN A 6 16.47 2.32 -8.76
N MET A 7 17.17 2.79 -7.71
CA MET A 7 16.89 2.33 -6.35
C MET A 7 15.53 2.90 -5.91
N GLN A 8 14.45 2.33 -6.44
CA GLN A 8 13.12 2.57 -5.89
C GLN A 8 13.17 2.25 -4.40
N ARG A 9 12.73 3.22 -3.59
CA ARG A 9 12.68 3.07 -2.14
C ARG A 9 11.90 1.80 -1.78
N LYS A 10 12.52 0.97 -0.94
CA LYS A 10 11.86 -0.24 -0.42
C LYS A 10 10.56 0.14 0.27
N TRP A 11 9.56 -0.72 0.13
CA TRP A 11 8.29 -0.56 0.85
C TRP A 11 8.55 -0.71 2.34
N ASP A 12 8.08 0.26 3.11
CA ASP A 12 8.15 0.22 4.57
C ASP A 12 6.86 -0.37 5.18
N ARG A 13 6.90 -0.61 6.49
CA ARG A 13 5.79 -1.25 7.22
C ARG A 13 4.51 -0.42 7.16
N GLU A 14 4.58 0.89 7.40
CA GLU A 14 3.39 1.76 7.36
C GLU A 14 2.75 1.73 5.97
N GLU A 15 3.56 1.79 4.90
CA GLU A 15 3.04 1.70 3.53
C GLU A 15 2.32 0.37 3.25
N VAL A 16 2.88 -0.74 3.74
CA VAL A 16 2.27 -2.07 3.55
C VAL A 16 1.01 -2.24 4.39
N ILE A 17 0.94 -1.67 5.61
CA ILE A 17 -0.27 -1.66 6.44
C ILE A 17 -1.41 -0.95 5.72
N ILE A 18 -1.14 0.23 5.14
CA ILE A 18 -2.14 0.96 4.34
C ILE A 18 -2.62 0.12 3.16
N LEU A 19 -1.70 -0.49 2.41
CA LEU A 19 -2.08 -1.35 1.28
C LEU A 19 -2.94 -2.55 1.69
N VAL A 20 -2.57 -3.23 2.78
CA VAL A 20 -3.29 -4.43 3.25
C VAL A 20 -4.68 -4.05 3.75
N THR A 21 -4.78 -3.04 4.60
CA THR A 21 -6.06 -2.60 5.17
C THR A 21 -7.01 -2.07 4.09
N GLU A 22 -6.51 -1.27 3.14
CA GLU A 22 -7.32 -0.80 2.01
C GLU A 22 -7.73 -1.94 1.07
N TYR A 23 -6.86 -2.92 0.82
CA TYR A 23 -7.24 -4.10 0.05
C TYR A 23 -8.44 -4.81 0.70
N TYR A 24 -8.35 -5.20 1.97
CA TYR A 24 -9.43 -5.93 2.64
C TYR A 24 -10.71 -5.11 2.81
N LYS A 25 -10.60 -3.79 2.95
CA LYS A 25 -11.75 -2.87 3.01
C LYS A 25 -12.52 -2.79 1.69
N ASN A 26 -11.81 -2.91 0.56
CA ASN A 26 -12.39 -2.68 -0.76
C ASN A 26 -12.56 -3.96 -1.61
N ARG A 27 -12.01 -5.11 -1.21
CA ARG A 27 -11.93 -6.34 -2.05
C ARG A 27 -13.26 -6.88 -2.58
N ASN A 28 -14.37 -6.59 -1.89
CA ASN A 28 -15.72 -7.02 -2.27
C ASN A 28 -16.57 -5.90 -2.90
N LEU A 29 -15.96 -4.74 -3.18
CA LEU A 29 -16.62 -3.61 -3.82
C LEU A 29 -16.48 -3.68 -5.35
N SER A 30 -17.15 -2.75 -6.04
CA SER A 30 -17.02 -2.62 -7.50
C SER A 30 -15.59 -2.28 -7.92
N ALA A 31 -15.24 -2.64 -9.16
CA ALA A 31 -13.95 -2.30 -9.74
C ALA A 31 -13.65 -0.79 -9.68
N GLU A 32 -14.67 0.05 -9.85
CA GLU A 32 -14.59 1.51 -9.72
C GLU A 32 -14.17 1.93 -8.31
N LYS A 33 -14.75 1.34 -7.25
CA LYS A 33 -14.38 1.67 -5.87
C LYS A 33 -12.98 1.20 -5.50
N ILE A 34 -12.57 0.05 -6.04
CA ILE A 34 -11.20 -0.45 -5.92
C ILE A 34 -10.22 0.52 -6.61
N ASP A 35 -10.56 0.99 -7.81
CA ASP A 35 -9.74 1.94 -8.56
C ASP A 35 -9.60 3.30 -7.85
N GLU A 36 -10.72 3.83 -7.33
CA GLU A 36 -10.73 5.01 -6.48
C GLU A 36 -9.84 4.85 -5.24
N SER A 37 -9.80 3.65 -4.63
CA SER A 37 -8.91 3.37 -3.50
C SER A 37 -7.44 3.46 -3.94
N TYR A 38 -7.06 2.92 -5.11
CA TYR A 38 -5.68 3.01 -5.60
C TYR A 38 -5.21 4.45 -5.80
N HIS A 39 -6.06 5.31 -6.34
CA HIS A 39 -5.77 6.74 -6.46
C HIS A 39 -5.61 7.42 -5.10
N ARG A 40 -6.49 7.09 -4.14
CA ARG A 40 -6.40 7.63 -2.76
C ARG A 40 -5.11 7.21 -2.05
N ILE A 41 -4.75 5.93 -2.12
CA ILE A 41 -3.49 5.41 -1.55
C ILE A 41 -2.29 6.09 -2.19
N SER A 42 -2.24 6.17 -3.52
CA SER A 42 -1.15 6.83 -4.24
C SER A 42 -1.00 8.28 -3.80
N LYS A 43 -2.10 9.03 -3.71
CA LYS A 43 -2.08 10.43 -3.26
C LYS A 43 -1.55 10.53 -1.82
N PHE A 44 -2.06 9.70 -0.92
CA PHE A 44 -1.66 9.71 0.49
C PHE A 44 -0.17 9.39 0.67
N LEU A 45 0.34 8.30 0.09
CA LEU A 45 1.73 7.89 0.27
C LEU A 45 2.72 8.92 -0.31
N ARG A 46 2.36 9.55 -1.42
CA ARG A 46 3.14 10.64 -2.02
C ARG A 46 3.19 11.84 -1.07
N GLN A 47 2.05 12.28 -0.53
CA GLN A 47 1.99 13.36 0.45
C GLN A 47 2.80 13.04 1.72
N ARG A 48 2.68 11.80 2.24
CA ARG A 48 3.47 11.33 3.39
C ARG A 48 4.97 11.47 3.13
N GLU A 49 5.45 11.05 1.96
CA GLU A 49 6.87 11.15 1.62
C GLU A 49 7.34 12.60 1.51
N GLU A 50 6.52 13.50 0.94
CA GLU A 50 6.83 14.93 0.91
C GLU A 50 6.91 15.54 2.31
N LEU A 51 6.02 15.13 3.23
CA LEU A 51 6.07 15.54 4.63
C LEU A 51 7.32 15.01 5.35
N CYS A 52 7.66 13.74 5.15
CA CYS A 52 8.81 13.11 5.79
C CYS A 52 10.15 13.66 5.29
N THR A 53 10.24 14.06 4.03
CA THR A 53 11.51 14.47 3.39
C THR A 53 11.65 15.98 3.19
N GLY A 54 10.55 16.73 3.25
CA GLY A 54 10.49 18.15 2.91
C GLY A 54 10.71 18.44 1.43
N LYS A 55 10.63 17.42 0.55
CA LYS A 55 10.92 17.52 -0.89
C LYS A 55 9.75 16.99 -1.70
N SER A 56 9.52 17.57 -2.87
CA SER A 56 8.54 17.03 -3.83
C SER A 56 8.93 15.62 -4.29
N VAL A 57 7.94 14.75 -4.43
CA VAL A 57 8.17 13.37 -4.89
C VAL A 57 8.18 13.29 -6.42
N SER A 58 8.99 12.37 -6.96
CA SER A 58 8.95 12.02 -8.39
C SER A 58 7.62 11.37 -8.76
N ASP A 59 7.14 11.57 -9.99
CA ASP A 59 5.95 10.91 -10.56
C ASP A 59 5.98 9.38 -10.56
N MET A 60 7.16 8.79 -10.42
CA MET A 60 7.32 7.34 -10.31
C MET A 60 7.12 6.81 -8.88
N PHE A 61 7.24 7.68 -7.86
CA PHE A 61 7.13 7.26 -6.46
C PHE A 61 5.69 6.91 -6.11
N ARG A 62 5.46 5.64 -5.75
CA ARG A 62 4.18 5.12 -5.25
C ARG A 62 2.97 5.54 -6.09
N ASN A 63 3.17 5.62 -7.40
CA ASN A 63 2.13 6.01 -8.34
C ASN A 63 1.06 4.92 -8.48
N TYR A 64 -0.04 5.26 -9.17
CA TYR A 64 -1.17 4.35 -9.40
C TYR A 64 -0.75 2.94 -9.87
N ALA A 65 0.15 2.85 -10.87
CA ALA A 65 0.61 1.56 -11.37
C ALA A 65 1.36 0.75 -10.30
N GLY A 66 2.19 1.42 -9.49
CA GLY A 66 2.86 0.83 -8.34
C GLY A 66 1.89 0.33 -7.26
N ILE A 67 0.85 1.11 -6.94
CA ILE A 67 -0.19 0.71 -5.97
C ILE A 67 -0.97 -0.50 -6.49
N ARG A 68 -1.40 -0.47 -7.75
CA ARG A 68 -2.14 -1.57 -8.39
C ARG A 68 -1.31 -2.86 -8.38
N MET A 69 -0.01 -2.79 -8.69
CA MET A 69 0.88 -3.94 -8.64
C MET A 69 1.03 -4.51 -7.22
N GLN A 70 1.23 -3.66 -6.20
CA GLN A 70 1.32 -4.17 -4.82
C GLN A 70 0.00 -4.75 -4.33
N SER A 71 -1.12 -4.14 -4.70
CA SER A 71 -2.45 -4.64 -4.34
C SER A 71 -2.72 -6.01 -4.98
N ALA A 72 -2.29 -6.23 -6.23
CA ALA A 72 -2.37 -7.54 -6.87
C ALA A 72 -1.51 -8.60 -6.16
N ARG A 73 -0.33 -8.23 -5.65
CA ARG A 73 0.50 -9.14 -4.84
C ARG A 73 -0.15 -9.50 -3.52
N ILE A 74 -0.80 -8.55 -2.85
CA ILE A 74 -1.56 -8.80 -1.61
C ILE A 74 -2.75 -9.70 -1.92
N ARG A 75 -3.46 -9.47 -3.02
CA ARG A 75 -4.55 -10.31 -3.50
C ARG A 75 -4.12 -11.77 -3.74
N CYS A 76 -2.87 -12.04 -4.11
CA CYS A 76 -2.35 -13.42 -4.21
C CYS A 76 -2.11 -14.09 -2.84
N LEU A 77 -2.09 -13.33 -1.75
CA LEU A 77 -1.98 -13.85 -0.39
C LEU A 77 -3.36 -14.09 0.25
N ASP A 78 -4.43 -13.61 -0.38
CA ASP A 78 -5.81 -13.83 0.05
C ASP A 78 -6.27 -15.22 -0.38
N SER A 79 -6.64 -16.07 0.59
CA SER A 79 -7.11 -17.43 0.34
C SER A 79 -8.43 -17.49 -0.43
N GLU A 80 -9.21 -16.41 -0.44
CA GLU A 80 -10.47 -16.30 -1.18
C GLU A 80 -10.27 -15.87 -2.65
N SER A 81 -9.03 -15.59 -3.05
CA SER A 81 -8.70 -15.13 -4.39
C SER A 81 -8.23 -16.26 -5.28
N ASN A 82 -8.77 -16.31 -6.51
CA ASN A 82 -8.33 -17.25 -7.56
C ASN A 82 -7.09 -16.75 -8.33
N LEU A 83 -6.41 -15.71 -7.84
CA LEU A 83 -5.26 -15.11 -8.53
C LEU A 83 -3.97 -15.86 -8.19
N HIS A 84 -3.45 -16.62 -9.15
CA HIS A 84 -2.20 -17.36 -9.04
C HIS A 84 -1.08 -16.72 -9.89
N GLY A 85 0.19 -16.98 -9.54
CA GLY A 85 1.36 -16.62 -10.35
C GLY A 85 2.14 -15.38 -9.88
N MET A 86 1.56 -14.50 -9.06
CA MET A 86 2.29 -13.44 -8.36
C MET A 86 2.63 -13.86 -6.92
N GLN A 87 3.80 -13.44 -6.43
CA GLN A 87 4.21 -13.69 -5.05
C GLN A 87 4.23 -12.39 -4.24
N GLY A 88 3.59 -12.41 -3.08
CA GLY A 88 3.76 -11.38 -2.07
C GLY A 88 5.19 -11.32 -1.56
N THR A 89 5.66 -10.10 -1.28
CA THR A 89 6.96 -9.88 -0.63
C THR A 89 6.96 -10.43 0.80
N ARG A 90 8.15 -10.61 1.39
CA ARG A 90 8.27 -11.03 2.80
C ARG A 90 7.46 -10.14 3.75
N LEU A 91 7.62 -8.81 3.63
CA LEU A 91 6.90 -7.85 4.46
C LEU A 91 5.38 -7.94 4.25
N GLN A 92 4.91 -8.10 3.01
CA GLN A 92 3.47 -8.30 2.76
C GLN A 92 2.93 -9.57 3.41
N LYS A 93 3.68 -10.68 3.38
CA LYS A 93 3.27 -11.92 4.05
C LYS A 93 3.20 -11.74 5.56
N GLU A 94 4.16 -11.05 6.15
CA GLU A 94 4.18 -10.74 7.59
C GLU A 94 2.96 -9.88 7.97
N ILE A 95 2.72 -8.78 7.27
CA ILE A 95 1.59 -7.87 7.59
C ILE A 95 0.23 -8.51 7.29
N VAL A 96 0.07 -9.29 6.22
CA VAL A 96 -1.17 -10.03 5.98
C VAL A 96 -1.42 -11.06 7.09
N LYS A 97 -0.39 -11.75 7.56
CA LYS A 97 -0.52 -12.69 8.68
C LYS A 97 -0.98 -11.96 9.96
N GLU A 98 -0.37 -10.83 10.28
CA GLU A 98 -0.76 -10.00 11.42
C GLU A 98 -2.20 -9.47 11.27
N PHE A 99 -2.58 -9.01 10.07
CA PHE A 99 -3.95 -8.57 9.79
C PHE A 99 -4.96 -9.70 10.02
N LEU A 100 -4.68 -10.93 9.56
CA LEU A 100 -5.58 -12.07 9.76
C LEU A 100 -5.68 -12.51 11.22
N GLN A 101 -4.71 -12.16 12.08
CA GLN A 101 -4.76 -12.42 13.52
C GLN A 101 -5.64 -11.41 14.25
N ASP A 102 -5.51 -10.12 13.91
CA ASP A 102 -6.35 -9.05 14.51
C ASP A 102 -6.61 -7.92 13.48
N PRO A 103 -7.68 -8.05 12.67
CA PRO A 103 -8.02 -7.02 11.69
C PRO A 103 -8.33 -5.67 12.32
N ALA A 104 -8.97 -5.67 13.50
CA ALA A 104 -9.41 -4.45 14.17
C ALA A 104 -8.21 -3.62 14.63
N LEU A 105 -7.19 -4.26 15.20
CA LEU A 105 -5.95 -3.61 15.57
C LEU A 105 -5.24 -3.01 14.33
N MET A 106 -5.18 -3.76 13.24
CA MET A 106 -4.52 -3.29 12.01
C MET A 106 -5.26 -2.11 11.37
N TYR A 107 -6.60 -2.11 11.41
CA TYR A 107 -7.39 -0.95 10.97
C TYR A 107 -7.14 0.28 11.87
N ALA A 108 -7.04 0.11 13.18
CA ALA A 108 -6.71 1.20 14.10
C ALA A 108 -5.29 1.75 13.88
N GLU A 109 -4.32 0.87 13.57
CA GLU A 109 -2.97 1.26 13.20
C GLU A 109 -2.96 2.07 11.89
N ALA A 110 -3.70 1.61 10.86
CA ALA A 110 -3.86 2.35 9.61
C ALA A 110 -4.51 3.73 9.82
N GLU A 111 -5.54 3.84 10.67
CA GLU A 111 -6.12 5.14 11.03
C GLU A 111 -5.12 6.06 11.71
N THR A 112 -4.28 5.52 12.59
CA THR A 112 -3.23 6.28 13.26
C THR A 112 -2.20 6.80 12.26
N ILE A 113 -1.81 5.97 11.28
CA ILE A 113 -0.92 6.38 10.17
C ILE A 113 -1.58 7.50 9.34
N TYR A 114 -2.86 7.36 8.97
CA TYR A 114 -3.57 8.41 8.23
C TYR A 114 -3.62 9.73 9.01
N LYS A 115 -3.92 9.70 10.30
CA LYS A 115 -3.95 10.88 11.18
C LYS A 115 -2.57 11.53 11.36
N LYS A 116 -1.51 10.72 11.45
CA LYS A 116 -0.13 11.21 11.59
C LYS A 116 0.31 12.04 10.38
N TYR A 117 -0.22 11.76 9.19
CA TYR A 117 0.17 12.41 7.94
C TYR A 117 -0.96 13.19 7.24
N SER A 118 -2.11 13.36 7.90
CA SER A 118 -3.16 14.25 7.43
C SER A 118 -2.69 15.70 7.55
N ARG A 119 -2.73 16.44 6.43
CA ARG A 119 -2.60 17.90 6.47
C ARG A 119 -3.96 18.45 6.90
N GLU A 120 -3.96 19.26 7.96
CA GLU A 120 -5.10 20.13 8.32
C GLU A 120 -5.40 21.12 7.19
#